data_AF-A0A7X6NXU8-F1
#
_entry.id   AF-A0A7X6NXU8-F1
#
_cell.length_a   1.000
_cell.length_b   1.000
_cell.length_c   1.000
_cell.angle_alpha   90.00
_cell.angle_beta   90.00
_cell.angle_gamma   90.00
#
_symmetry.space_group_name_H-M   'P 1'
#
loop_
_entity.id
_entity.type
_entity.pdbx_description
1 polymer ?
#
loop_
_entity_poly.entity_id
_entity_poly.type
_entity_poly.pdbx_seq_one_letter_code
_entity_poly.pdbx_strand_id
1 'polypeptide(L)'
;INSKEIKLPLIVRNRYPGDKISLKNLGTKKIKEILIESKIDLKEREQIPIVTDSNNNIIWIPGIKKSVYNNNEDYDIIYEYIKEGK
;
A
#
# COMPACT_ATOMS: atom_id res chain seq x y z
N ILE A 1 0.69 -7.26 11.93
CA ILE A 1 -0.56 -7.10 11.18
C ILE A 1 -1.59 -7.96 11.89
N ASN A 2 -2.63 -7.35 12.45
CA ASN A 2 -3.66 -8.12 13.15
C ASN A 2 -4.59 -8.78 12.13
N SER A 3 -4.50 -10.11 11.97
CA SER A 3 -5.34 -10.87 11.03
C SER A 3 -6.84 -10.78 11.32
N LYS A 4 -7.25 -10.35 12.52
CA LYS A 4 -8.67 -10.11 12.86
C LYS A 4 -9.21 -8.80 12.25
N GLU A 5 -8.33 -7.87 11.91
CA GLU A 5 -8.70 -6.54 11.39
C GLU A 5 -8.67 -6.46 9.86
N ILE A 6 -8.21 -7.54 9.19
CA ILE A 6 -8.04 -7.61 7.74
C ILE A 6 -8.88 -8.76 7.18
N LYS A 7 -9.50 -8.55 6.02
CA LYS A 7 -10.21 -9.61 5.30
C LYS A 7 -9.33 -10.25 4.24
N LEU A 8 -9.08 -11.54 4.37
CA LEU A 8 -8.34 -12.32 3.38
C LEU A 8 -9.23 -12.65 2.15
N PRO A 9 -8.63 -12.97 0.97
CA PRO A 9 -7.19 -12.96 0.70
C PRO A 9 -6.61 -11.54 0.66
N LEU A 10 -5.30 -11.46 0.82
CA LEU A 10 -4.56 -10.26 0.43
C LEU A 10 -4.44 -10.21 -1.08
N ILE A 11 -4.62 -9.02 -1.65
CA ILE A 11 -4.60 -8.79 -3.09
C ILE A 11 -3.50 -7.77 -3.37
N VAL A 12 -2.64 -8.08 -4.35
CA VAL A 12 -1.66 -7.14 -4.87
C VAL A 12 -2.16 -6.63 -6.21
N ARG A 13 -2.26 -5.30 -6.36
CA ARG A 13 -2.69 -4.66 -7.59
C ARG A 13 -1.94 -3.36 -7.85
N ASN A 14 -2.06 -2.84 -9.07
CA ASN A 14 -1.66 -1.47 -9.37
C ASN A 14 -2.64 -0.48 -8.72
N ARG A 15 -2.20 0.77 -8.62
CA ARG A 15 -3.04 1.87 -8.14
C ARG A 15 -4.20 2.17 -9.08
N TYR A 16 -5.32 2.55 -8.50
CA TYR A 16 -6.45 3.12 -9.23
C TYR A 16 -6.59 4.61 -8.91
N PRO A 17 -7.09 5.42 -9.87
CA PRO A 17 -7.47 6.80 -9.59
C PRO A 17 -8.45 6.88 -8.42
N GLY A 18 -8.14 7.73 -7.44
CA GLY A 18 -8.98 7.90 -6.25
C GLY A 18 -8.61 7.01 -5.06
N ASP A 19 -7.66 6.09 -5.20
CA ASP A 19 -7.17 5.26 -4.09
C ASP A 19 -6.75 6.10 -2.88
N LYS A 20 -7.14 5.60 -1.70
CA LYS A 20 -6.93 6.24 -0.40
C LYS A 20 -6.49 5.20 0.63
N ILE A 21 -5.54 5.58 1.48
CA ILE A 21 -5.05 4.76 2.58
C ILE A 21 -5.40 5.42 3.92
N SER A 22 -5.87 4.60 4.87
CA SER A 22 -6.13 5.02 6.25
C SER A 22 -4.84 4.93 7.06
N LEU A 23 -4.45 6.04 7.70
CA LEU A 23 -3.22 6.21 8.47
C LEU A 23 -3.54 6.44 9.94
N LYS A 24 -2.77 5.78 10.83
CA LYS A 24 -2.98 5.85 12.28
C LYS A 24 -2.83 7.30 12.74
N ASN A 25 -3.86 7.82 13.41
CA ASN A 25 -3.93 9.18 13.94
C ASN A 25 -3.82 10.32 12.91
N LEU A 26 -3.83 10.02 11.60
CA LEU A 26 -3.67 10.99 10.52
C LEU A 26 -4.85 10.98 9.53
N GLY A 27 -5.87 10.16 9.78
CA GLY A 27 -7.04 10.05 8.94
C GLY A 27 -6.74 9.35 7.61
N THR A 28 -7.40 9.79 6.54
CA THR A 28 -7.28 9.17 5.21
C THR A 28 -6.47 10.05 4.28
N LYS A 29 -5.53 9.48 3.54
CA LYS A 29 -4.69 10.20 2.56
C LYS A 29 -4.77 9.57 1.18
N LYS A 30 -4.79 10.39 0.12
CA LYS A 30 -4.78 9.87 -1.25
C LYS A 30 -3.41 9.27 -1.58
N ILE A 31 -3.40 8.12 -2.24
CA ILE A 31 -2.13 7.51 -2.69
C ILE A 31 -1.39 8.46 -3.63
N LYS A 32 -2.09 9.15 -4.53
CA LYS A 32 -1.48 10.15 -5.42
C LYS A 32 -0.64 11.18 -4.65
N GLU A 33 -1.14 11.68 -3.53
CA GLU A 33 -0.43 12.67 -2.70
C GLU A 33 0.80 12.05 -2.04
N ILE A 34 0.67 10.84 -1.49
CA ILE A 34 1.79 10.09 -0.91
C ILE A 34 2.92 9.91 -1.94
N LEU A 35 2.58 9.49 -3.16
CA LEU A 35 3.58 9.25 -4.20
C LEU A 35 4.26 10.54 -4.68
N ILE A 36 3.56 11.68 -4.65
CA ILE A 36 4.14 13.00 -4.94
C ILE A 36 5.13 13.39 -3.84
N GLU A 37 4.75 13.25 -2.57
CA GLU A 37 5.61 13.60 -1.42
C GLU A 37 6.85 12.71 -1.34
N SER A 38 6.70 11.43 -1.70
CA SER A 38 7.81 10.49 -1.84
C SER A 38 8.67 10.75 -3.09
N LYS A 39 8.38 11.80 -3.86
CA LYS A 39 9.11 12.23 -5.06
C LYS A 39 9.25 11.12 -6.11
N ILE A 40 8.22 10.29 -6.25
CA ILE A 40 8.22 9.20 -7.23
C ILE A 40 7.78 9.74 -8.59
N ASP A 41 8.49 9.36 -9.65
CA ASP A 41 8.20 9.79 -11.02
C ASP A 41 6.89 9.22 -11.57
N LEU A 42 6.21 9.99 -12.42
CA LEU A 42 4.88 9.63 -12.92
C LEU A 42 4.84 8.24 -13.58
N LYS A 43 5.88 7.88 -14.33
CA LYS A 43 5.98 6.56 -14.99
C LYS A 43 6.10 5.41 -13.99
N GLU A 44 6.78 5.63 -12.88
CA GLU A 44 6.97 4.64 -11.83
C GLU A 44 5.71 4.48 -10.98
N ARG A 45 4.94 5.56 -10.78
CA ARG A 45 3.70 5.54 -9.99
C ARG A 45 2.70 4.49 -10.47
N GLU A 46 2.59 4.28 -11.77
CA GLU A 46 1.68 3.31 -12.36
C GLU A 46 2.14 1.85 -12.13
N GLN A 47 3.40 1.65 -11.77
CA GLN A 47 4.00 0.34 -11.51
C GLN A 47 4.10 0.02 -10.01
N ILE A 48 3.68 0.95 -9.14
CA ILE A 48 3.73 0.73 -7.70
C ILE A 48 2.67 -0.30 -7.30
N PRO A 49 3.09 -1.42 -6.69
CA PRO A 49 2.15 -2.37 -6.14
C PRO A 49 1.47 -1.78 -4.92
N ILE A 50 0.20 -2.11 -4.74
CA ILE A 50 -0.57 -1.82 -3.54
C ILE A 50 -1.13 -3.12 -3.02
N VAL A 51 -0.96 -3.34 -1.72
CA VAL A 51 -1.53 -4.49 -1.01
C VAL A 51 -2.83 -4.07 -0.38
N THR A 52 -3.91 -4.77 -0.75
CA THR A 52 -5.25 -4.60 -0.19
C THR A 52 -5.75 -5.86 0.47
N ASP A 53 -6.79 -5.71 1.28
CA ASP A 53 -7.63 -6.82 1.73
C ASP A 53 -8.68 -7.18 0.65
N SER A 54 -9.52 -8.18 0.91
CA SER A 54 -10.58 -8.61 -0.01
C SER A 54 -11.74 -7.62 -0.14
N ASN A 55 -11.84 -6.65 0.76
CA ASN A 55 -12.75 -5.52 0.69
C ASN A 55 -12.13 -4.29 0.00
N ASN A 56 -10.94 -4.43 -0.59
CA ASN A 56 -10.19 -3.37 -1.25
C ASN A 56 -9.70 -2.26 -0.28
N ASN A 57 -9.63 -2.53 1.03
CA ASN A 57 -8.98 -1.66 1.99
C ASN A 57 -7.47 -1.70 1.78
N ILE A 58 -6.83 -0.54 1.63
CA ILE A 58 -5.39 -0.46 1.39
C ILE A 58 -4.64 -0.69 2.71
N ILE A 59 -3.84 -1.75 2.74
CA ILE A 59 -3.07 -2.18 3.91
C ILE A 59 -1.65 -1.64 3.84
N TRP A 60 -1.04 -1.66 2.65
CA TRP A 60 0.38 -1.36 2.51
C TRP A 60 0.72 -0.92 1.09
N ILE A 61 1.57 0.10 0.99
CA ILE A 61 2.27 0.51 -0.23
C ILE A 61 3.75 0.12 -0.03
N PRO A 62 4.22 -1.00 -0.62
CA PRO A 62 5.57 -1.50 -0.45
C PRO A 62 6.64 -0.44 -0.67
N GLY A 63 7.62 -0.39 0.25
CA GLY A 63 8.72 0.58 0.23
C GLY A 63 8.34 2.04 0.54
N ILE A 64 7.06 2.37 0.71
CA ILE A 64 6.60 3.77 0.76
C ILE A 64 5.81 4.07 2.04
N LYS A 65 4.73 3.33 2.32
CA LYS A 65 3.86 3.63 3.46
C LYS A 65 3.06 2.43 3.96
N LYS A 66 3.04 2.22 5.28
CA LYS A 66 2.18 1.26 5.98
C LYS A 66 0.87 1.93 6.46
N SER A 67 -0.25 1.20 6.48
CA SER A 67 -1.56 1.68 6.99
C SER A 67 -1.71 1.52 8.51
N VAL A 68 -2.88 1.91 9.04
CA VAL A 68 -3.35 1.64 10.42
C VAL A 68 -3.23 0.18 10.87
N TYR A 69 -3.28 -0.77 9.95
CA TYR A 69 -3.34 -2.20 10.27
C TYR A 69 -1.97 -2.81 10.62
N ASN A 70 -0.91 -1.98 10.61
CA ASN A 70 0.45 -2.38 10.92
C ASN A 70 0.90 -1.71 12.24
N ASN A 71 0.85 -2.48 13.34
CA ASN A 71 1.07 -1.98 14.71
C ASN A 71 2.46 -2.27 15.29
N ASN A 72 3.32 -3.03 14.60
CA ASN A 72 4.66 -3.42 15.08
C ASN A 72 5.76 -3.04 14.06
N GLU A 73 6.99 -2.84 14.54
CA GLU A 73 8.16 -2.64 13.68
C GLU A 73 8.56 -3.94 12.93
N ASP A 74 8.17 -5.10 13.48
CA ASP A 74 8.35 -6.41 12.85
C ASP A 74 7.51 -6.55 11.58
N TYR A 75 8.13 -7.05 10.51
CA TYR A 75 7.48 -7.23 9.22
C TYR A 75 6.68 -8.53 9.19
N ASP A 76 5.34 -8.46 9.22
CA ASP A 76 4.48 -9.65 9.06
C ASP A 76 4.31 -10.10 7.60
N ILE A 77 4.62 -9.22 6.64
CA ILE A 77 4.54 -9.49 5.21
C ILE A 77 5.86 -9.05 4.58
N ILE A 78 6.54 -10.00 3.96
CA ILE A 78 7.68 -9.74 3.06
C ILE A 78 7.12 -9.82 1.64
N TYR A 79 7.36 -8.77 0.86
CA TYR A 79 7.00 -8.73 -0.56
C TYR A 79 8.27 -8.54 -1.37
N GLU A 80 8.61 -9.56 -2.14
CA GLU A 80 9.67 -9.53 -3.13
C GLU A 80 9.01 -9.52 -4.51
N TYR A 81 9.48 -8.65 -5.39
CA TYR A 81 9.03 -8.62 -6.78
C TYR A 81 10.20 -8.38 -7.70
N ILE A 82 10.14 -9.03 -8.86
CA ILE A 82 11.12 -8.86 -9.93
C ILE A 82 10.49 -7.88 -10.93
N LYS A 83 11.13 -6.74 -11.12
CA LYS A 83 10.80 -5.83 -12.20
C LYS A 83 11.55 -6.30 -13.43
N GLU A 84 10.88 -7.04 -14.32
CA GLU A 84 11.47 -7.33 -15.63
C GLU A 84 11.63 -6.00 -16.39
N GLY A 85 12.89 -5.59 -16.59
CA GLY A 85 13.24 -4.43 -17.38
C GLY A 85 12.91 -4.65 -18.85
N LYS A 86 12.51 -3.58 -19.54
CA LYS A 86 12.63 -3.50 -21.00
C LYS A 86 14.07 -3.20 -21.37
#